data_AF-A0A847NAA0-F1
#
_entry.id   AF-A0A847NAA0-F1
#
_cell.length_a   1.000
_cell.length_b   1.000
_cell.length_c   1.000
_cell.angle_alpha   90.00
_cell.angle_beta   90.00
_cell.angle_gamma   90.00
#
_symmetry.space_group_name_H-M   'P 1'
#
loop_
_entity.id
_entity.type
_entity.pdbx_description
1 polymer ?
#
loop_
_entity_poly.entity_id
_entity_poly.type
_entity_poly.pdbx_seq_one_letter_code
_entity_poly.pdbx_strand_id
1 'polypeptide(L)'
;MLTKKNLVIYAVLFIVLVVGLVLLFTLRSNEAGLAASGYTYLKYNDGVYVGVEKTESGDVKAEVTIKNEKIKDIKLIEMPPDYISNNPNIKDEISDIIYTTIKKQNLAAASDKGNTSYVLSKVIKAVRNALNESMITQ
;
A
#
# COMPACT_ATOMS: atom_id res chain seq x y z
N MET A 1 32.04 -43.73 -13.81
CA MET A 1 33.17 -43.31 -12.95
C MET A 1 33.29 -41.80 -12.99
N LEU A 2 33.07 -41.13 -11.87
CA LEU A 2 33.29 -39.69 -11.75
C LEU A 2 34.79 -39.44 -11.65
N THR A 3 35.41 -39.01 -12.74
CA THR A 3 36.84 -38.66 -12.73
C THR A 3 37.02 -37.32 -12.02
N LYS A 4 38.16 -37.12 -11.34
CA LYS A 4 38.46 -35.87 -10.60
C LYS A 4 38.26 -34.61 -11.46
N LYS A 5 38.51 -34.70 -12.77
CA LYS A 5 38.25 -33.62 -13.74
C LYS A 5 36.76 -33.28 -13.88
N ASN A 6 35.89 -34.28 -13.94
CA ASN A 6 34.45 -34.09 -14.06
C ASN A 6 33.86 -33.52 -12.76
N LEU A 7 34.39 -33.92 -11.60
CA LEU A 7 34.01 -33.36 -10.30
C LEU A 7 34.29 -31.85 -10.22
N VAL A 8 35.47 -31.40 -10.68
CA VAL A 8 35.84 -29.97 -10.71
C VAL A 8 34.91 -29.19 -11.63
N ILE A 9 34.57 -29.74 -12.79
CA ILE A 9 33.64 -29.11 -13.74
C ILE A 9 32.25 -28.93 -13.12
N TYR A 10 31.72 -29.93 -12.42
CA TYR A 10 30.42 -29.81 -11.75
C TYR A 10 30.45 -28.82 -10.58
N ALA A 11 31.54 -28.75 -9.82
CA ALA A 11 31.70 -27.77 -8.75
C ALA A 11 31.69 -26.33 -9.28
N VAL A 12 32.37 -26.08 -10.41
CA VAL A 12 32.37 -24.76 -11.06
C VAL A 12 30.99 -24.42 -11.62
N LEU A 13 30.31 -25.37 -12.27
CA LEU A 13 28.94 -25.16 -12.77
C LEU A 13 27.95 -24.84 -11.65
N PHE A 14 28.07 -25.52 -10.50
CA PHE A 14 27.22 -25.27 -9.34
C PHE A 14 27.46 -23.88 -8.75
N ILE A 15 28.72 -23.43 -8.66
CA ILE A 15 29.05 -22.07 -8.18
C ILE A 15 28.45 -21.01 -9.13
N VAL A 16 28.57 -21.19 -10.45
CA VAL A 16 28.00 -20.26 -11.44
C VAL A 16 26.47 -20.21 -11.31
N LEU A 17 25.82 -21.34 -11.09
CA LEU A 17 24.36 -21.43 -10.90
C LEU A 17 23.92 -20.73 -9.61
N VAL A 18 24.64 -20.94 -8.49
CA VAL A 18 24.34 -20.29 -7.21
C VAL A 18 24.57 -18.78 -7.30
N VAL A 19 25.65 -18.33 -7.93
CA VAL A 19 25.91 -16.90 -8.17
C VAL A 19 24.82 -16.30 -9.06
N GLY A 20 24.38 -17.00 -10.10
CA GLY A 20 23.26 -16.59 -10.93
C GLY A 20 21.95 -16.44 -10.15
N LEU A 21 21.64 -17.39 -9.26
CA LEU A 21 20.47 -17.32 -8.38
C LEU A 21 20.55 -16.17 -7.37
N VAL A 22 21.73 -15.92 -6.79
CA VAL A 22 21.95 -14.78 -5.87
C VAL A 22 21.86 -13.45 -6.62
N LEU A 23 22.38 -13.35 -7.84
CA LEU A 23 22.21 -12.17 -8.69
C LEU A 23 20.75 -11.94 -9.07
N LEU A 24 20.01 -12.99 -9.43
CA LEU A 24 18.56 -12.91 -9.66
C LEU A 24 17.79 -12.49 -8.41
N PHE A 25 18.17 -12.99 -7.23
CA PHE A 25 17.54 -12.63 -5.97
C PHE A 25 17.82 -11.18 -5.57
N THR A 26 19.06 -10.71 -5.75
CA THR A 26 19.47 -9.32 -5.44
C THR A 26 18.94 -8.31 -6.46
N LEU A 27 18.76 -8.70 -7.72
CA LEU A 27 18.05 -7.88 -8.72
C LEU A 27 16.55 -7.80 -8.43
N ARG A 28 15.94 -8.87 -7.91
CA ARG A 28 14.51 -8.89 -7.55
C ARG A 28 14.18 -7.98 -6.35
N SER A 29 15.14 -7.69 -5.48
CA SER A 29 14.94 -6.75 -4.35
C SER A 29 15.07 -5.28 -4.74
N ASN A 30 15.56 -4.98 -5.95
CA ASN A 30 15.68 -3.64 -6.49
C ASN A 30 14.70 -3.49 -7.65
N GLU A 31 13.44 -3.23 -7.33
CA GLU A 31 12.44 -2.80 -8.30
C GLU A 31 12.78 -1.37 -8.80
N ALA A 32 13.85 -1.24 -9.59
CA ALA A 32 13.89 -0.24 -10.65
C ALA A 32 12.91 -0.76 -11.70
N GLY A 33 11.66 -0.28 -11.62
CA GLY A 33 10.56 -0.74 -12.46
C GLY A 33 10.95 -0.77 -13.93
N LEU A 34 10.85 -1.95 -14.53
CA LEU A 34 10.83 -2.11 -15.98
C LEU A 34 9.73 -1.21 -16.54
N ALA A 35 10.09 -0.30 -17.45
CA ALA A 35 9.14 0.53 -18.17
C ALA A 35 8.24 -0.37 -19.05
N ALA A 36 7.15 -0.84 -18.46
CA ALA A 36 6.10 -1.55 -19.16
C ALA A 36 5.29 -0.52 -19.96
N SER A 37 5.16 -0.81 -21.25
CA SER A 37 4.32 -0.16 -22.24
C SER A 37 3.06 0.55 -21.70
N GLY A 38 2.92 1.84 -22.01
CA GLY A 38 1.67 2.42 -22.51
C GLY A 38 0.44 2.51 -21.61
N TYR A 39 0.51 2.12 -20.34
CA TYR A 39 -0.50 2.45 -19.35
C TYR A 39 0.17 3.35 -18.30
N THR A 40 -0.20 4.63 -18.26
CA THR A 40 0.10 5.47 -17.11
C THR A 40 -0.67 4.90 -15.94
N TYR A 41 -0.06 3.96 -15.23
CA TYR A 41 -0.51 3.63 -13.89
C TYR A 41 -0.29 4.92 -13.10
N LEU A 42 -1.38 5.59 -12.74
CA LEU A 42 -1.28 6.78 -11.90
C LEU A 42 -0.66 6.32 -10.58
N LYS A 43 0.62 6.63 -10.41
CA LYS A 43 1.37 6.30 -9.22
C LYS A 43 1.17 7.40 -8.18
N TYR A 44 1.31 7.03 -6.92
CA TYR A 44 1.28 8.01 -5.85
C TYR A 44 2.62 8.74 -5.78
N ASN A 45 2.59 10.07 -5.73
CA ASN A 45 3.76 10.87 -5.44
C ASN A 45 4.06 10.81 -3.94
N ASP A 46 5.34 10.76 -3.58
CA ASP A 46 5.77 10.77 -2.19
C ASP A 46 5.36 12.08 -1.52
N GLY A 47 4.98 12.00 -0.24
CA GLY A 47 4.52 13.17 0.50
C GLY A 47 3.53 12.84 1.61
N VAL A 48 2.97 13.88 2.21
CA VAL A 48 1.89 13.79 3.20
C VAL A 48 0.69 14.53 2.64
N TYR A 49 -0.43 13.84 2.51
CA TYR A 49 -1.63 14.35 1.87
C TYR A 49 -2.81 14.29 2.81
N VAL A 50 -3.62 15.34 2.83
CA VAL A 50 -4.83 15.41 3.65
C VAL A 50 -6.05 15.34 2.75
N GLY A 51 -6.86 14.32 2.97
CA GLY A 51 -8.15 14.15 2.30
C GLY A 51 -9.29 14.50 3.24
N VAL A 52 -10.31 15.18 2.70
CA VAL A 52 -11.48 15.65 3.44
C VAL A 52 -12.74 15.08 2.81
N GLU A 53 -13.60 14.45 3.62
CA GLU A 53 -14.96 14.09 3.24
C GLU A 53 -15.93 14.94 4.07
N LYS A 54 -16.71 15.78 3.40
CA LYS A 54 -17.72 16.63 4.05
C LYS A 54 -18.93 15.79 4.43
N THR A 55 -19.46 16.03 5.63
CA THR A 55 -20.69 15.39 6.10
C THR A 55 -21.61 16.41 6.78
N GLU A 56 -22.87 16.04 7.01
CA GLU A 56 -23.84 16.88 7.72
C GLU A 56 -23.45 17.14 9.19
N SER A 57 -22.66 16.25 9.79
CA SER A 57 -22.25 16.32 11.19
C SER A 57 -20.85 16.94 11.39
N GLY A 58 -20.23 17.42 10.31
CA GLY A 58 -18.85 17.92 10.30
C GLY A 58 -17.93 17.13 9.38
N ASP A 59 -16.71 17.61 9.19
CA ASP A 59 -15.77 17.00 8.25
C ASP A 59 -15.12 15.74 8.83
N VAL A 60 -14.86 14.77 7.97
CA VAL A 60 -13.97 13.64 8.26
C VAL A 60 -12.67 13.86 7.50
N LYS A 61 -11.54 13.88 8.21
CA LYS A 61 -10.22 14.18 7.63
C LYS A 61 -9.23 13.07 7.90
N ALA A 62 -8.56 12.63 6.85
CA ALA A 62 -7.51 11.63 6.91
C ALA A 62 -6.21 12.19 6.32
N GLU A 63 -5.11 12.01 7.04
CA GLU A 63 -3.76 12.27 6.59
C GLU A 63 -3.14 10.95 6.11
N VAL A 64 -2.56 10.94 4.92
CA VAL A 64 -1.93 9.77 4.32
C VAL A 64 -0.48 10.10 4.00
N THR A 65 0.45 9.32 4.54
CA THR A 65 1.87 9.43 4.24
C THR A 65 2.24 8.42 3.16
N ILE A 66 2.87 8.90 2.09
CA ILE A 66 3.32 8.12 0.96
C ILE A 66 4.84 8.22 0.85
N LYS A 67 5.49 7.07 0.69
CA LYS A 67 6.95 6.98 0.52
C LYS A 67 7.31 5.81 -0.38
N ASN A 68 8.21 6.06 -1.32
CA ASN A 68 8.59 5.15 -2.39
C ASN A 68 7.33 4.65 -3.13
N GLU A 69 6.43 5.56 -3.50
CA GLU A 69 5.18 5.30 -4.23
C GLU A 69 4.20 4.37 -3.47
N LYS A 70 4.39 4.19 -2.15
CA LYS A 70 3.61 3.28 -1.30
C LYS A 70 3.00 4.00 -0.10
N ILE A 71 1.78 3.62 0.27
CA ILE A 71 1.10 4.06 1.49
C ILE A 71 1.89 3.55 2.70
N LYS A 72 2.44 4.47 3.49
CA LYS A 72 3.19 4.14 4.71
C LYS A 72 2.35 4.26 5.96
N ASP A 73 1.54 5.29 6.03
CA ASP A 73 0.73 5.57 7.19
C ASP A 73 -0.58 6.23 6.78
N ILE A 74 -1.62 6.00 7.59
CA ILE A 74 -2.92 6.63 7.46
C ILE A 74 -3.35 7.02 8.87
N LYS A 75 -3.59 8.31 9.08
CA LYS A 75 -4.02 8.87 10.35
C LYS A 75 -5.35 9.59 10.18
N LEU A 76 -6.32 9.25 11.03
CA LEU A 76 -7.55 10.02 11.12
C LEU A 76 -7.31 11.25 12.00
N ILE A 77 -7.37 12.45 11.42
CA ILE A 77 -7.03 13.70 12.12
C ILE A 77 -8.28 14.44 12.60
N GLU A 78 -9.43 14.22 11.96
CA GLU A 78 -10.70 14.84 12.35
C GLU A 78 -11.88 13.91 12.04
N MET A 79 -12.84 13.84 12.97
CA MET A 79 -14.10 13.14 12.78
C MET A 79 -15.14 13.65 13.80
N PRO A 80 -16.43 13.76 13.43
CA PRO A 80 -17.48 14.15 14.35
C PRO A 80 -17.54 13.24 15.60
N PRO A 81 -17.61 13.78 16.83
CA PRO A 81 -17.63 12.99 18.06
C PRO A 81 -18.77 11.97 18.11
N ASP A 82 -19.94 12.32 17.59
CA ASP A 82 -21.13 11.46 17.58
C ASP A 82 -20.93 10.19 16.76
N TYR A 83 -20.04 10.21 15.76
CA TYR A 83 -19.72 9.03 14.97
C TYR A 83 -19.01 7.96 15.81
N ILE A 84 -18.22 8.40 16.81
CA ILE A 84 -17.60 7.52 17.80
C ILE A 84 -18.61 7.11 18.87
N SER A 85 -19.29 8.07 19.49
CA SER A 85 -20.16 7.82 20.63
C SER A 85 -21.33 6.90 20.31
N ASN A 86 -21.88 6.99 19.08
CA ASN A 86 -23.00 6.17 18.65
C ASN A 86 -22.60 4.78 18.12
N ASN A 87 -21.29 4.52 17.93
CA ASN A 87 -20.79 3.28 17.35
C ASN A 87 -19.58 2.77 18.15
N PRO A 88 -19.78 1.98 19.22
CA PRO A 88 -18.69 1.59 20.11
C PRO A 88 -17.55 0.82 19.43
N ASN A 89 -17.85 0.06 18.37
CA ASN A 89 -16.86 -0.75 17.65
C ASN A 89 -16.15 -0.01 16.51
N ILE A 90 -16.54 1.24 16.21
CA ILE A 90 -16.08 1.92 14.99
C ILE A 90 -14.58 2.18 14.97
N LYS A 91 -13.96 2.37 16.14
CA LYS A 91 -12.51 2.58 16.26
C LYS A 91 -11.73 1.34 15.81
N ASP A 92 -12.21 0.16 16.17
CA ASP A 92 -11.59 -1.11 15.80
C ASP A 92 -11.78 -1.38 14.31
N GLU A 93 -12.97 -1.12 13.78
CA GLU A 93 -13.27 -1.25 12.35
C GLU A 93 -12.39 -0.31 11.49
N ILE A 94 -12.25 0.96 11.91
CA ILE A 94 -11.36 1.93 11.25
C ILE A 94 -9.92 1.43 11.29
N SER A 95 -9.47 0.93 12.44
CA SER A 95 -8.10 0.42 12.61
C SER A 95 -7.82 -0.79 11.73
N ASP A 96 -8.76 -1.74 11.61
CA ASP A 96 -8.65 -2.90 10.70
C ASP A 96 -8.53 -2.45 9.25
N ILE A 97 -9.34 -1.48 8.83
CA ILE A 97 -9.29 -0.96 7.46
C ILE A 97 -8.01 -0.21 7.16
N ILE A 98 -7.53 0.61 8.09
CA ILE A 98 -6.23 1.28 7.95
C ILE A 98 -5.11 0.24 7.82
N TYR A 99 -5.05 -0.72 8.74
CA TYR A 99 -4.03 -1.77 8.73
C TYR A 99 -4.07 -2.59 7.44
N THR A 100 -5.26 -3.04 7.02
CA THR A 100 -5.40 -3.83 5.81
C THR A 100 -5.10 -3.02 4.54
N THR A 101 -5.45 -1.73 4.50
CA THR A 101 -5.14 -0.83 3.39
C THR A 101 -3.63 -0.63 3.25
N ILE A 102 -2.93 -0.34 4.36
CA ILE A 102 -1.46 -0.20 4.36
C ILE A 102 -0.81 -1.54 3.98
N LYS A 103 -1.28 -2.66 4.52
CA LYS A 103 -0.69 -3.98 4.24
C LYS A 103 -0.89 -4.40 2.78
N LYS A 104 -2.08 -4.18 2.22
CA LYS A 104 -2.45 -4.61 0.87
C LYS A 104 -2.16 -3.56 -0.20
N GLN A 105 -1.84 -2.33 0.19
CA GLN A 105 -1.70 -1.17 -0.70
C GLN A 105 -2.94 -0.96 -1.59
N ASN A 106 -4.12 -1.32 -1.09
CA ASN A 106 -5.37 -1.30 -1.85
C ASN A 106 -6.54 -0.84 -0.98
N LEU A 107 -7.02 0.37 -1.23
CA LEU A 107 -8.18 0.95 -0.55
C LEU A 107 -9.52 0.44 -1.11
N ALA A 108 -9.58 -0.01 -2.37
CA ALA A 108 -10.83 -0.55 -2.95
C ALA A 108 -11.33 -1.78 -2.16
N ALA A 109 -10.40 -2.60 -1.66
CA ALA A 109 -10.69 -3.73 -0.78
C ALA A 109 -11.41 -3.35 0.53
N ALA A 110 -11.31 -2.08 0.98
CA ALA A 110 -12.06 -1.58 2.13
C ALA A 110 -13.50 -1.19 1.77
N SER A 111 -13.75 -0.77 0.53
CA SER A 111 -15.06 -0.31 0.05
C SER A 111 -15.98 -1.44 -0.40
N ASP A 112 -15.41 -2.58 -0.82
CA ASP A 112 -16.15 -3.72 -1.36
C ASP A 112 -16.72 -4.66 -0.28
N LYS A 113 -16.47 -4.37 1.01
CA LYS A 113 -17.14 -5.06 2.11
C LYS A 113 -18.62 -4.62 2.09
N GLY A 114 -19.52 -5.45 1.56
CA GLY A 114 -20.96 -5.16 1.42
C GLY A 114 -21.74 -4.77 2.69
N ASN A 115 -21.07 -4.72 3.85
CA ASN A 115 -21.60 -4.29 5.15
C ASN A 115 -20.86 -3.03 5.70
N THR A 116 -20.25 -2.22 4.83
CA THR A 116 -19.53 -1.02 5.27
C THR A 116 -20.50 -0.03 5.90
N SER A 117 -20.31 0.28 7.19
CA SER A 117 -21.16 1.24 7.92
C SER A 117 -21.05 2.65 7.32
N TYR A 118 -22.05 3.50 7.57
CA TYR A 118 -22.07 4.88 7.07
C TYR A 118 -20.79 5.64 7.47
N VAL A 119 -20.42 5.60 8.75
CA VAL A 119 -19.21 6.27 9.27
C VAL A 119 -17.96 5.74 8.58
N LEU A 120 -17.85 4.43 8.43
CA LEU A 120 -16.69 3.80 7.81
C LEU A 120 -16.55 4.19 6.34
N SER A 121 -17.68 4.34 5.62
CA SER A 121 -17.69 4.84 4.25
C SER A 121 -17.11 6.26 4.14
N LYS A 122 -17.33 7.11 5.15
CA LYS A 122 -16.80 8.48 5.17
C LYS A 122 -15.30 8.49 5.39
N VAL A 123 -14.80 7.65 6.29
CA VAL A 123 -13.36 7.45 6.50
C VAL A 123 -12.69 6.95 5.22
N ILE A 124 -13.26 5.93 4.56
CA ILE A 124 -12.73 5.40 3.29
C ILE A 124 -12.66 6.49 2.23
N LYS A 125 -13.68 7.35 2.13
CA LYS A 125 -13.69 8.47 1.18
C LYS A 125 -12.66 9.53 1.53
N ALA A 126 -12.49 9.89 2.80
CA ALA A 126 -11.45 10.83 3.22
C ALA A 126 -10.05 10.31 2.84
N VAL A 127 -9.76 9.02 3.10
CA VAL A 127 -8.50 8.39 2.67
C VAL A 127 -8.37 8.39 1.15
N ARG A 128 -9.44 8.08 0.41
CA ARG A 128 -9.45 8.10 -1.06
C ARG A 128 -9.13 9.49 -1.60
N ASN A 129 -9.67 10.54 -0.99
CA ASN A 129 -9.41 11.90 -1.39
C ASN A 129 -7.92 12.24 -1.18
N ALA A 130 -7.32 11.85 -0.06
CA ALA A 130 -5.88 12.03 0.16
C ALA A 130 -5.03 11.31 -0.89
N LEU A 131 -5.39 10.07 -1.24
CA LEU A 131 -4.70 9.31 -2.28
C LEU A 131 -4.85 9.96 -3.67
N ASN A 132 -6.03 10.46 -4.00
CA ASN A 132 -6.24 11.18 -5.26
C ASN A 132 -5.38 12.44 -5.34
N GLU A 133 -5.30 13.23 -4.27
CA GLU A 133 -4.43 14.41 -4.21
C GLU A 133 -2.95 14.05 -4.45
N SER A 134 -2.51 12.89 -3.94
CA SER A 134 -1.15 12.40 -4.17
C SER A 134 -0.83 12.02 -5.61
N MET A 135 -1.84 11.82 -6.45
CA MET A 135 -1.65 11.50 -7.87
C MET A 135 -1.63 12.77 -8.74
N ILE A 136 -2.09 13.89 -8.20
CA ILE A 136 -2.26 15.17 -8.91
C ILE A 136 -1.12 16.13 -8.59
N THR A 137 -0.66 16.16 -7.34
CA THR A 137 0.37 17.09 -6.86
C THR A 137 1.76 16.58 -7.27
N GLN A 138 2.46 17.30 -8.17
CA GLN A 138 3.86 17.08 -8.58
C GLN A 138 4.83 18.00 -7.84
#